data_AF-M4S700-F1
#
_entry.id   AF-M4S700-F1
#
_cell.length_a   1.000
_cell.length_b   1.000
_cell.length_c   1.000
_cell.angle_alpha   90.00
_cell.angle_beta   90.00
_cell.angle_gamma   90.00
#
_symmetry.space_group_name_H-M   'P 1'
#
loop_
_entity.id
_entity.type
_entity.pdbx_description
1 polymer ?
#
loop_
_entity_poly.entity_id
_entity_poly.type
_entity_poly.pdbx_seq_one_letter_code
_entity_poly.pdbx_strand_id
1 'polypeptide(L)'
;MTSSILDMSRILDLLASQSRRPRYTFMVLNLISEAADASGKVGPYVVQGDQPLPVRDWLCDALATMAQRDPRRRRLEAEVMSQLESMLPTDEQLALPLIRNAVRERIRASNRPNISRAVSDLVRTGLLKRHYQGWRTDHHNRGAGRQAVYTVHQEALAALRRRSQLF
;
A
#
# COMPACT_ATOMS: atom_id res chain seq x y z
N MET A 1 24.95 -26.84 0.30
CA MET A 1 24.55 -25.53 0.86
C MET A 1 23.05 -25.53 1.00
N THR A 2 22.54 -25.70 2.22
CA THR A 2 21.10 -25.75 2.51
C THR A 2 20.49 -24.37 2.28
N SER A 3 19.80 -24.18 1.16
CA SER A 3 18.89 -23.04 0.97
C SER A 3 17.84 -23.14 2.08
N SER A 4 17.95 -22.25 3.06
CA SER A 4 16.96 -22.09 4.12
C SER A 4 15.68 -21.60 3.45
N ILE A 5 14.79 -22.52 3.09
CA ILE A 5 13.49 -22.18 2.50
C ILE A 5 12.78 -21.23 3.46
N LEU A 6 12.65 -19.96 3.05
CA LEU A 6 11.90 -18.96 3.80
C LEU A 6 10.44 -19.45 3.93
N ASP A 7 9.95 -19.59 5.16
CA ASP A 7 8.59 -19.99 5.49
C ASP A 7 7.84 -18.89 6.25
N MET A 8 6.56 -19.13 6.57
CA MET A 8 5.73 -18.13 7.24
C MET A 8 6.28 -17.73 8.61
N SER A 9 6.70 -18.71 9.42
CA SER A 9 7.24 -18.47 10.75
C SER A 9 8.47 -17.57 10.67
N ARG A 10 9.37 -17.86 9.72
CA ARG A 10 10.56 -17.06 9.50
C ARG A 10 10.24 -15.65 9.01
N ILE A 11 9.25 -15.48 8.13
CA ILE A 11 8.76 -14.15 7.73
C ILE A 11 8.30 -13.37 8.97
N LEU A 12 7.46 -13.98 9.81
CA LEU A 12 6.92 -13.32 10.99
C LEU A 12 8.01 -12.97 12.00
N ASP A 13 9.00 -13.84 12.21
CA ASP A 13 10.15 -13.57 13.10
C ASP A 13 11.02 -12.40 12.61
N LEU A 14 11.28 -12.35 11.30
CA LEU A 14 12.02 -11.24 10.68
C LEU A 14 11.26 -9.92 10.85
N LEU A 15 9.93 -9.95 10.73
CA LEU A 15 9.09 -8.76 10.91
C LEU A 15 9.02 -8.33 12.38
N ALA A 16 8.90 -9.28 13.31
CA ALA A 16 8.84 -9.01 14.74
C ALA A 16 10.14 -8.39 15.27
N SER A 17 11.29 -8.79 14.71
CA SER A 17 12.59 -8.24 15.12
C SER A 17 12.87 -6.84 14.54
N GLN A 18 12.38 -6.52 13.34
CA GLN A 18 12.76 -5.28 12.63
C GLN A 18 11.67 -4.21 12.54
N SER A 19 10.41 -4.57 12.76
CA SER A 19 9.28 -3.64 12.64
C SER A 19 8.62 -3.40 13.99
N ARG A 20 8.34 -2.13 14.30
CA ARG A 20 7.51 -1.76 15.46
C ARG A 20 6.03 -2.13 15.29
N ARG A 21 5.62 -2.53 14.09
CA ARG A 21 4.22 -2.88 13.74
C ARG A 21 4.20 -4.14 12.86
N PRO A 22 4.67 -5.30 13.36
CA PRO A 22 4.91 -6.49 12.55
C PRO A 22 3.64 -6.97 11.81
N ARG A 23 2.47 -6.90 12.46
CA ARG A 23 1.18 -7.25 11.83
C ARG A 23 0.83 -6.34 10.65
N TYR A 24 1.00 -5.03 10.81
CA TYR A 24 0.74 -4.07 9.75
C TYR A 24 1.73 -4.23 8.60
N THR A 25 3.01 -4.42 8.91
CA THR A 25 4.07 -4.64 7.92
C THR A 25 3.87 -5.95 7.17
N PHE A 26 3.41 -7.00 7.84
CA PHE A 26 3.00 -8.26 7.21
C PHE A 26 1.81 -8.07 6.26
N MET A 27 0.78 -7.33 6.68
CA MET A 27 -0.37 -7.01 5.82
C MET A 27 0.05 -6.25 4.55
N VAL A 28 0.97 -5.28 4.68
CA VAL A 28 1.56 -4.59 3.52
C VAL A 28 2.31 -5.55 2.60
N LEU A 29 3.12 -6.46 3.16
CA LEU A 29 3.83 -7.48 2.37
C LEU A 29 2.85 -8.40 1.63
N ASN A 30 1.77 -8.82 2.30
CA ASN A 30 0.78 -9.70 1.69
C ASN A 30 0.09 -9.01 0.50
N LEU A 31 -0.37 -7.77 0.67
CA LEU A 31 -0.95 -6.99 -0.42
C LEU A 31 0.03 -6.84 -1.60
N ILE A 32 1.27 -6.44 -1.34
CA ILE A 32 2.28 -6.33 -2.40
C ILE A 32 2.47 -7.68 -3.11
N SER A 33 2.46 -8.79 -2.37
CA SER A 33 2.65 -10.13 -2.94
C SER A 33 1.46 -10.60 -3.78
N GLU A 34 0.24 -10.22 -3.41
CA GLU A 34 -0.99 -10.49 -4.18
C GLU A 34 -0.99 -9.73 -5.52
N ALA A 35 -0.53 -8.48 -5.53
CA ALA A 35 -0.42 -7.68 -6.76
C ALA A 35 0.84 -8.00 -7.59
N ALA A 36 1.73 -8.86 -7.09
CA ALA A 36 2.99 -9.16 -7.75
C ALA A 36 2.78 -10.15 -8.91
N ASP A 37 3.51 -9.92 -10.00
CA ASP A 37 3.58 -10.87 -11.11
C ASP A 37 4.35 -12.16 -10.75
N ALA A 38 4.54 -13.07 -11.71
CA ALA A 38 5.29 -14.30 -11.50
C ALA A 38 6.74 -14.05 -11.03
N SER A 39 7.32 -12.90 -11.40
CA SER A 39 8.67 -12.47 -10.99
C SER A 39 8.72 -11.76 -9.63
N GLY A 40 7.57 -11.59 -8.97
CA GLY A 40 7.48 -10.89 -7.69
C GLY A 40 7.48 -9.37 -7.80
N LYS A 41 7.35 -8.82 -9.01
CA LYS A 41 7.40 -7.38 -9.27
C LYS A 41 5.99 -6.77 -9.20
N VAL A 42 5.91 -5.57 -8.62
CA VAL A 42 4.71 -4.72 -8.58
C VAL A 42 5.06 -3.30 -9.00
N GLY A 43 4.34 -2.78 -9.98
CA GLY A 43 4.40 -1.37 -10.36
C GLY A 43 5.11 -1.07 -11.68
N PRO A 44 5.22 0.24 -12.03
CA PRO A 44 4.95 1.40 -11.17
C PRO A 44 3.46 1.70 -10.93
N TYR A 45 2.58 1.08 -11.71
CA TYR A 45 1.13 1.17 -11.57
C TYR A 45 0.53 -0.23 -11.34
N VAL A 46 -0.57 -0.26 -10.60
CA VAL A 46 -1.45 -1.43 -10.45
C VAL A 46 -2.77 -1.08 -11.12
N VAL A 47 -3.30 -2.00 -11.91
CA VAL A 47 -4.60 -1.84 -12.55
C VAL A 47 -5.69 -2.19 -11.54
N GLN A 48 -6.56 -1.23 -11.22
CA GLN A 48 -7.73 -1.45 -10.36
C GLN A 48 -8.97 -0.94 -11.09
N GLY A 49 -9.80 -1.86 -11.58
CA GLY A 49 -10.83 -1.52 -12.58
C GLY A 49 -10.17 -1.05 -13.88
N ASP A 50 -10.67 0.06 -14.44
CA ASP A 50 -10.16 0.61 -15.72
C ASP A 50 -9.06 1.67 -15.56
N GLN A 51 -8.59 1.95 -14.34
CA GLN A 51 -7.61 3.01 -14.10
C GLN A 51 -6.28 2.48 -13.56
N PRO A 52 -5.14 2.86 -14.16
CA PRO A 52 -3.82 2.58 -13.59
C PRO A 52 -3.56 3.50 -12.40
N LEU A 53 -3.30 2.91 -11.23
CA LEU A 53 -3.05 3.64 -10.01
C LEU A 53 -1.60 3.41 -9.53
N PRO A 54 -0.86 4.45 -9.11
CA PRO A 54 0.47 4.26 -8.53
C PRO A 54 0.45 3.27 -7.38
N VAL A 55 1.44 2.38 -7.27
CA VAL A 55 1.45 1.31 -6.25
C VAL A 55 1.22 1.83 -4.83
N ARG A 56 1.77 3.01 -4.50
CA ARG A 56 1.60 3.61 -3.18
C ARG A 56 0.15 4.03 -2.90
N ASP A 57 -0.52 4.58 -3.90
CA ASP A 57 -1.88 5.07 -3.79
C ASP A 57 -2.84 3.87 -3.73
N TRP A 58 -2.56 2.85 -4.54
CA TRP A 58 -3.24 1.56 -4.47
C TRP A 58 -3.12 0.90 -3.09
N LEU A 59 -1.91 0.85 -2.50
CA LEU A 59 -1.72 0.33 -1.14
C LEU A 59 -2.52 1.11 -0.09
N CYS A 60 -2.58 2.44 -0.19
CA CYS A 60 -3.40 3.26 0.70
C CYS A 60 -4.88 2.86 0.62
N ASP A 61 -5.40 2.66 -0.58
CA ASP A 61 -6.81 2.36 -0.81
C ASP A 61 -7.17 0.92 -0.39
N ALA A 62 -6.30 -0.05 -0.69
CA ALA A 62 -6.47 -1.44 -0.28
C ALA A 62 -6.51 -1.56 1.24
N LEU A 63 -5.58 -0.90 1.95
CA LEU A 63 -5.54 -0.89 3.41
C LEU A 63 -6.73 -0.15 4.03
N ALA A 64 -7.18 0.94 3.41
CA ALA A 64 -8.38 1.65 3.86
C ALA A 64 -9.66 0.81 3.70
N THR A 65 -9.69 -0.06 2.70
CA THR A 65 -10.78 -1.02 2.48
C THR A 65 -10.83 -2.07 3.58
N MET A 66 -9.67 -2.62 3.96
CA MET A 66 -9.58 -3.55 5.09
C MET A 66 -9.97 -2.91 6.43
N ALA A 67 -9.81 -1.59 6.56
CA ALA A 67 -10.20 -0.82 7.74
C ALA A 67 -11.65 -0.27 7.69
N GLN A 68 -12.50 -0.68 6.73
CA GLN A 68 -13.85 -0.12 6.52
C GLN A 68 -14.80 -0.16 7.72
N ARG A 69 -14.53 -1.01 8.72
CA ARG A 69 -15.32 -1.07 9.96
C ARG A 69 -14.86 -0.09 11.06
N ASP A 70 -13.90 0.79 10.79
CA ASP A 70 -13.34 1.73 11.78
C ASP A 70 -14.22 2.99 11.97
N PRO A 71 -14.74 3.27 13.17
CA PRO A 71 -15.43 4.53 13.51
C PRO A 71 -14.67 5.80 13.14
N ARG A 72 -13.34 5.74 13.04
CA ARG A 72 -12.50 6.87 12.58
C ARG A 72 -12.80 7.28 11.15
N ARG A 73 -13.18 6.35 10.28
CA ARG A 73 -13.49 6.65 8.88
C ARG A 73 -14.75 7.49 8.75
N ARG A 74 -15.81 7.16 9.50
CA ARG A 74 -17.05 7.95 9.51
C ARG A 74 -16.82 9.38 10.01
N ARG A 75 -15.96 9.54 11.03
CA ARG A 75 -15.57 10.88 11.51
C ARG A 75 -14.82 11.67 10.45
N LEU A 76 -13.89 11.03 9.74
CA LEU A 76 -13.15 11.67 8.66
C LEU A 76 -14.06 12.08 7.50
N GLU A 77 -15.03 11.23 7.14
CA GLU A 77 -16.04 11.54 6.12
C GLU A 77 -16.86 12.77 6.53
N ALA A 78 -17.33 12.83 7.79
CA ALA A 78 -18.05 13.99 8.31
C ALA A 78 -17.20 15.27 8.35
N GLU A 79 -15.93 15.18 8.75
CA GLU A 79 -15.00 16.32 8.75
C GLU A 79 -14.73 16.85 7.34
N VAL A 80 -14.56 15.96 6.36
CA VAL A 80 -14.35 16.36 4.96
C VAL A 80 -15.62 16.96 4.37
N MET A 81 -16.80 16.42 4.68
CA MET A 81 -18.08 17.01 4.26
C MET A 81 -18.23 18.43 4.82
N SER A 82 -18.00 18.63 6.11
CA SER A 82 -18.06 19.97 6.73
C SER A 82 -17.06 20.95 6.12
N GLN A 83 -15.86 20.50 5.73
CA GLN A 83 -14.86 21.36 5.07
C GLN A 83 -15.23 21.72 3.63
N LEU A 84 -16.04 20.90 2.96
CA LEU A 84 -16.41 21.08 1.57
C LEU A 84 -17.80 21.73 1.39
N GLU A 85 -18.59 21.88 2.45
CA GLU A 85 -19.98 22.39 2.40
C GLU A 85 -20.15 23.64 1.53
N SER A 86 -19.22 24.60 1.62
CA SER A 86 -19.27 25.86 0.85
C SER A 86 -18.81 25.74 -0.61
N MET A 87 -18.22 24.61 -0.99
CA MET A 87 -17.63 24.34 -2.31
C MET A 87 -18.35 23.22 -3.07
N LEU A 88 -19.33 22.56 -2.45
CA LEU A 88 -20.07 21.47 -3.08
C LEU A 88 -21.14 22.03 -4.02
N PRO A 89 -21.28 21.45 -5.24
CA PRO A 89 -22.42 21.74 -6.09
C PRO A 89 -23.74 21.41 -5.39
N THR A 90 -24.79 22.16 -5.71
CA THR A 90 -26.16 21.86 -5.22
C THR A 90 -26.69 20.53 -5.76
N ASP A 91 -26.19 20.10 -6.92
CA ASP A 91 -26.49 18.78 -7.47
C ASP A 91 -25.77 17.69 -6.68
N GLU A 92 -26.54 16.87 -5.98
CA GLU A 92 -26.05 15.76 -5.18
C GLU A 92 -25.27 14.73 -6.01
N GLN A 93 -25.64 14.52 -7.28
CA GLN A 93 -24.97 13.58 -8.18
C GLN A 93 -23.54 14.05 -8.52
N LEU A 94 -23.31 15.37 -8.53
CA LEU A 94 -21.99 15.96 -8.74
C LEU A 94 -21.21 16.13 -7.43
N ALA A 95 -21.90 16.38 -6.32
CA ALA A 95 -21.28 16.53 -5.00
C ALA A 95 -20.70 15.21 -4.45
N LEU A 96 -21.42 14.10 -4.62
CA LEU A 96 -21.02 12.79 -4.09
C LEU A 96 -19.63 12.32 -4.57
N PRO A 97 -19.30 12.36 -5.88
CA PRO A 97 -17.95 12.02 -6.36
C PRO A 97 -16.86 12.93 -5.76
N LEU A 98 -17.12 14.23 -5.59
CA LEU A 98 -16.15 15.17 -5.02
C LEU A 98 -15.83 14.86 -3.56
N ILE A 99 -16.86 14.60 -2.75
CA ILE A 99 -16.70 14.17 -1.35
C ILE A 99 -15.90 12.87 -1.29
N ARG A 100 -16.26 11.87 -2.09
CA ARG A 100 -15.55 10.57 -2.11
C ARG A 100 -14.08 10.74 -2.46
N ASN A 101 -13.76 11.57 -3.45
CA ASN A 101 -12.38 11.82 -3.86
C ASN A 101 -11.60 12.54 -2.76
N ALA A 102 -12.17 13.59 -2.16
CA ALA A 102 -11.51 14.33 -1.07
C ALA A 102 -11.26 13.46 0.17
N VAL A 103 -12.23 12.61 0.54
CA VAL A 103 -12.06 11.62 1.61
C VAL A 103 -10.93 10.65 1.27
N ARG A 104 -10.91 10.11 0.05
CA ARG A 104 -9.86 9.19 -0.42
C ARG A 104 -8.48 9.84 -0.38
N GLU A 105 -8.36 11.09 -0.83
CA GLU A 105 -7.11 11.84 -0.77
C GLU A 105 -6.63 12.07 0.66
N ARG A 106 -7.54 12.42 1.57
CA ARG A 106 -7.21 12.61 2.99
C ARG A 106 -6.73 11.32 3.65
N ILE A 107 -7.41 10.20 3.39
CA ILE A 107 -7.00 8.86 3.85
C ILE A 107 -5.61 8.50 3.30
N ARG A 108 -5.38 8.73 2.00
CA ARG A 108 -4.07 8.51 1.38
C ARG A 108 -3.01 9.35 2.09
N ALA A 109 -3.26 10.64 2.32
CA ALA A 109 -2.32 11.53 3.00
C ALA A 109 -1.94 11.02 4.41
N SER A 110 -2.91 10.56 5.20
CA SER A 110 -2.64 10.01 6.55
C SER A 110 -1.94 8.66 6.53
N ASN A 111 -2.18 7.83 5.51
CA ASN A 111 -1.61 6.48 5.42
C ASN A 111 -0.23 6.42 4.75
N ARG A 112 0.10 7.37 3.86
CA ARG A 112 1.39 7.43 3.14
C ARG A 112 2.61 7.30 4.08
N PRO A 113 2.72 8.01 5.23
CA PRO A 113 3.86 7.85 6.14
C PRO A 113 3.96 6.45 6.75
N ASN A 114 2.82 5.85 7.13
CA ASN A 114 2.76 4.51 7.72
C ASN A 114 3.21 3.45 6.72
N ILE A 115 2.72 3.52 5.48
CA ILE A 115 3.12 2.63 4.39
C ILE A 115 4.61 2.80 4.08
N SER A 116 5.10 4.04 3.97
CA SER A 116 6.51 4.30 3.71
C SER A 116 7.42 3.70 4.79
N ARG A 117 6.98 3.74 6.06
CA ARG A 117 7.70 3.12 7.18
C ARG A 117 7.66 1.60 7.07
N ALA A 118 6.48 1.00 6.87
CA ALA A 118 6.33 -0.45 6.70
C ALA A 118 7.17 -0.99 5.53
N VAL A 119 7.12 -0.34 4.37
CA VAL A 119 7.97 -0.67 3.21
C VAL A 119 9.46 -0.54 3.55
N SER A 120 9.84 0.45 4.36
CA SER A 120 11.25 0.57 4.77
C SER A 120 11.66 -0.56 5.72
N ASP A 121 10.78 -0.99 6.62
CA ASP A 121 11.02 -2.15 7.48
C ASP A 121 11.14 -3.43 6.63
N LEU A 122 10.28 -3.63 5.62
CA LEU A 122 10.35 -4.74 4.66
C LEU A 122 11.64 -4.77 3.84
N VAL A 123 12.15 -3.58 3.48
CA VAL A 123 13.44 -3.48 2.79
C VAL A 123 14.58 -3.85 3.74
N ARG A 124 14.53 -3.44 5.01
CA ARG A 124 15.56 -3.82 6.01
C ARG A 124 15.57 -5.31 6.32
N THR A 125 14.42 -5.99 6.26
CA THR A 125 14.36 -7.45 6.46
C THR A 125 14.82 -8.25 5.24
N GLY A 126 15.06 -7.59 4.09
CA GLY A 126 15.40 -8.26 2.84
C GLY A 126 14.21 -8.92 2.13
N LEU A 127 12.99 -8.83 2.70
CA LEU A 127 11.78 -9.40 2.11
C LEU A 127 11.29 -8.62 0.89
N LEU A 128 11.71 -7.37 0.75
CA LEU A 128 11.31 -6.48 -0.32
C LEU A 128 12.48 -5.66 -0.87
N LYS A 129 12.55 -5.50 -2.19
CA LYS A 129 13.39 -4.50 -2.85
C LYS A 129 12.51 -3.36 -3.36
N ARG A 130 13.02 -2.13 -3.26
CA ARG A 130 12.34 -0.92 -3.75
C ARG A 130 13.24 -0.20 -4.74
N HIS A 131 12.69 0.08 -5.93
CA HIS A 131 13.29 0.98 -6.90
C HIS A 131 12.26 2.02 -7.36
N TYR A 132 12.70 2.96 -8.18
CA TYR A 132 11.87 4.06 -8.66
C TYR A 132 11.99 4.17 -10.18
N GLN A 133 10.85 4.19 -10.87
CA GLN A 133 10.75 4.31 -12.33
C GLN A 133 10.11 5.66 -12.72
N GLY A 134 10.56 6.23 -13.84
CA GLY A 134 10.10 7.51 -14.35
C GLY A 134 11.20 8.56 -14.42
N TRP A 135 10.87 9.77 -14.88
CA TRP A 135 11.82 10.87 -14.96
C TRP A 135 11.96 11.59 -13.62
N ARG A 136 13.17 12.07 -13.34
CA ARG A 136 13.46 12.86 -12.14
C ARG A 136 13.08 14.32 -12.42
N THR A 137 11.95 14.77 -11.88
CA THR A 137 11.44 16.13 -12.10
C THR A 137 11.72 17.07 -10.92
N ASP A 138 12.31 16.58 -9.82
CA ASP A 138 12.47 17.32 -8.55
C ASP A 138 13.77 17.02 -7.76
N HIS A 139 13.95 17.72 -6.63
CA HIS A 139 15.05 17.60 -5.65
C HIS A 139 15.28 16.17 -5.09
N HIS A 140 16.49 15.95 -4.57
CA HIS A 140 17.15 14.66 -4.34
C HIS A 140 16.42 13.60 -3.48
N ASN A 141 15.38 13.96 -2.71
CA ASN A 141 14.72 13.04 -1.79
C ASN A 141 13.22 12.87 -2.10
N ARG A 142 12.71 11.66 -1.86
CA ARG A 142 11.30 11.22 -2.04
C ARG A 142 10.84 10.94 -3.47
N GLY A 143 11.64 10.20 -4.24
CA GLY A 143 11.25 9.73 -5.57
C GLY A 143 11.41 10.79 -6.66
N ALA A 144 11.35 12.08 -6.33
CA ALA A 144 11.63 13.19 -7.26
C ALA A 144 10.78 13.09 -8.54
N GLY A 145 9.47 12.89 -8.39
CA GLY A 145 8.54 12.64 -9.50
C GLY A 145 8.42 11.18 -9.94
N ARG A 146 9.36 10.30 -9.54
CA ARG A 146 9.36 8.88 -9.92
C ARG A 146 8.40 8.04 -9.09
N GLN A 147 7.82 7.04 -9.73
CA GLN A 147 6.89 6.10 -9.13
C GLN A 147 7.63 4.90 -8.52
N ALA A 148 7.16 4.46 -7.36
CA ALA A 148 7.76 3.33 -6.66
C ALA A 148 7.42 2.02 -7.38
N VAL A 149 8.42 1.16 -7.51
CA VAL A 149 8.28 -0.22 -7.97
C VAL A 149 8.85 -1.12 -6.88
N TYR A 150 8.13 -2.18 -6.56
CA TYR A 150 8.50 -3.12 -5.52
C TYR A 150 8.79 -4.49 -6.12
N THR A 151 9.72 -5.22 -5.52
CA THR A 151 10.03 -6.60 -5.89
C THR A 151 10.11 -7.43 -4.61
N VAL A 152 9.22 -8.41 -4.48
CA VAL A 152 9.17 -9.33 -3.34
C VAL A 152 10.28 -10.38 -3.50
N HIS A 153 10.91 -10.76 -2.40
CA HIS A 153 11.87 -11.87 -2.41
C HIS A 153 11.20 -13.17 -2.85
N GLN A 154 11.82 -13.92 -3.76
CA GLN A 154 11.18 -15.09 -4.38
C GLN A 154 10.75 -16.16 -3.37
N GLU A 155 11.59 -16.45 -2.38
CA GLU A 155 11.25 -17.43 -1.34
C GLU A 155 10.08 -16.94 -0.48
N ALA A 156 10.01 -15.63 -0.19
CA ALA A 156 8.90 -15.05 0.56
C ALA A 156 7.60 -15.08 -0.26
N LEU A 157 7.68 -14.77 -1.56
CA LEU A 157 6.57 -14.86 -2.50
C LEU A 157 6.04 -16.29 -2.60
N ALA A 158 6.93 -17.27 -2.72
CA ALA A 158 6.56 -18.69 -2.75
C ALA A 158 5.94 -19.16 -1.43
N ALA A 159 6.42 -18.68 -0.28
CA ALA A 159 5.82 -18.98 1.02
C ALA A 159 4.40 -18.40 1.14
N LEU A 160 4.18 -17.18 0.68
CA LEU A 160 2.89 -16.50 0.73
C LEU A 160 1.87 -17.14 -0.23
N ARG A 161 2.28 -17.48 -1.46
CA ARG A 161 1.40 -18.10 -2.47
C ARG A 161 1.03 -19.55 -2.16
N ARG A 162 1.92 -20.34 -1.54
CA ARG A 162 1.60 -21.71 -1.12
C ARG A 162 0.41 -21.74 -0.16
N ARG A 163 0.23 -20.70 0.66
CA ARG A 163 -0.91 -20.59 1.58
C ARG A 163 -2.20 -20.18 0.88
N SER A 164 -2.13 -19.30 -0.12
CA SER A 164 -3.32 -18.86 -0.85
C SER A 164 -3.97 -19.96 -1.68
N GLN A 165 -3.24 -21.06 -1.95
CA GLN A 165 -3.75 -22.24 -2.66
C GLN A 165 -4.36 -23.32 -1.73
N LEU A 166 -4.28 -23.14 -0.41
CA LEU A 166 -4.79 -24.10 0.58
C LEU A 166 -6.19 -23.73 1.11
N PHE A 167 -6.85 -22.72 0.54
CA PHE A 167 -8.21 -22.29 0.86
C PHE A 167 -9.03 -22.06 -0.40
#